data_AF-A0A7C3HEN0-F1
#
_entry.id   AF-A0A7C3HEN0-F1
#
_cell.length_a   1.000
_cell.length_b   1.000
_cell.length_c   1.000
_cell.angle_alpha   90.00
_cell.angle_beta   90.00
_cell.angle_gamma   90.00
#
_symmetry.space_group_name_H-M   'P 1'
#
loop_
_entity.id
_entity.type
_entity.pdbx_description
1 polymer ?
#
loop_
_entity_poly.entity_id
_entity_poly.type
_entity_poly.pdbx_seq_one_letter_code
_entity_poly.pdbx_strand_id
1 'polypeptide(L)'
;MIAESKKPQLQAILVMDSRRISLVLRQQNFTGAWSQLYKAGDFYPDLSLKPDAHKAYLQGYIVADPSQLGSIQGTTSLYNEQTQLSTPIGVTGSFRLEVPQGGEYQLEIALQHQVIRLDSIQI
;
A
#
# COMPACT_ATOMS: atom_id res chain seq x y z
N MET A 1 26.42 -2.30 -21.31
CA MET A 1 25.79 -1.77 -20.08
C MET A 1 24.39 -1.35 -20.46
N ILE A 2 23.39 -2.14 -20.09
CA ILE A 2 21.99 -1.79 -20.29
C ILE A 2 21.68 -0.80 -19.17
N ALA A 3 21.39 0.45 -19.52
CA ALA A 3 20.91 1.41 -18.54
C ALA A 3 19.60 0.83 -17.97
N GLU A 4 19.59 0.47 -16.69
CA GLU A 4 18.34 0.30 -15.96
C GLU A 4 17.59 1.62 -16.10
N SER A 5 16.60 1.65 -16.98
CA SER A 5 15.74 2.81 -17.12
C SER A 5 14.99 2.93 -15.79
N LYS A 6 15.46 3.84 -14.94
CA LYS A 6 14.89 4.06 -13.61
C LYS A 6 13.44 4.47 -13.81
N LYS A 7 12.51 3.56 -13.51
CA LYS A 7 11.07 3.83 -13.67
C LYS A 7 10.73 5.16 -12.97
N PRO A 8 9.95 6.04 -13.61
CA PRO A 8 9.41 7.24 -12.97
C PRO A 8 8.84 6.94 -11.58
N GLN A 9 9.20 7.77 -10.60
CA GLN A 9 8.72 7.66 -9.23
C GLN A 9 7.65 8.71 -8.98
N LEU A 10 6.51 8.28 -8.46
CA LEU A 10 5.40 9.15 -8.05
C LEU A 10 5.27 9.11 -6.54
N GLN A 11 5.35 10.28 -5.91
CA GLN A 11 4.99 10.40 -4.50
C GLN A 11 3.48 10.40 -4.37
N ALA A 12 2.92 9.52 -3.54
CA ALA A 12 1.50 9.56 -3.26
C ALA A 12 1.17 10.63 -2.24
N ILE A 13 0.08 11.37 -2.49
CA ILE A 13 -0.44 12.41 -1.61
C ILE A 13 -1.73 11.89 -0.99
N LEU A 14 -1.86 11.98 0.34
CA LEU A 14 -3.08 11.61 1.06
C LEU A 14 -4.23 12.55 0.67
N VAL A 15 -5.31 12.00 0.13
CA VAL A 15 -6.49 12.73 -0.35
C VAL A 15 -7.65 12.58 0.63
N MET A 16 -7.81 11.39 1.22
CA MET A 16 -8.84 11.12 2.21
C MET A 16 -8.30 10.19 3.27
N ASP A 17 -8.66 10.46 4.52
CA ASP A 17 -8.28 9.67 5.68
C ASP A 17 -9.53 9.40 6.50
N SER A 18 -10.12 8.22 6.31
CA SER A 18 -11.28 7.80 7.10
C SER A 18 -10.79 6.99 8.30
N ARG A 19 -10.17 7.67 9.26
CA ARG A 19 -10.00 7.14 10.61
C ARG A 19 -11.36 7.10 11.30
N ARG A 20 -12.06 5.95 11.22
CA ARG A 20 -13.15 5.68 12.16
C ARG A 20 -12.52 5.40 13.53
N ILE A 21 -12.81 6.30 14.46
CA ILE A 21 -12.70 6.20 15.93
C ILE A 21 -12.18 4.83 16.39
N SER A 22 -10.97 4.83 16.95
CA SER A 22 -10.26 3.68 17.49
C SER A 22 -11.19 2.73 18.27
N LEU A 23 -11.41 1.53 17.72
CA LEU A 23 -11.68 0.38 18.57
C LEU A 23 -10.37 0.11 19.31
N VAL A 24 -10.25 0.63 20.53
CA VAL A 24 -9.14 0.31 21.43
C VAL A 24 -9.27 -1.17 21.79
N LEU A 25 -8.81 -2.04 20.90
CA LEU A 25 -8.56 -3.44 21.20
C LEU A 25 -7.31 -3.45 22.08
N ARG A 26 -7.53 -3.47 23.40
CA ARG A 26 -6.55 -3.27 24.50
C ARG A 26 -5.34 -4.22 24.52
N GLN A 27 -5.03 -4.95 23.44
CA GLN A 27 -3.98 -5.98 23.41
C GLN A 27 -3.23 -6.10 22.06
N GLN A 28 -3.32 -5.12 21.16
CA GLN A 28 -2.73 -5.23 19.82
C GLN A 28 -1.53 -4.29 19.66
N ASN A 29 -0.42 -4.81 19.12
CA ASN A 29 0.80 -4.06 18.76
C ASN A 29 0.60 -3.16 17.51
N PHE A 30 -0.64 -2.81 17.15
CA PHE A 30 -1.02 -2.14 15.91
C PHE A 30 -1.82 -0.86 16.20
N THR A 31 -1.75 0.11 15.29
CA THR A 31 -2.35 1.45 15.42
C THR A 31 -3.89 1.49 15.28
N GLY A 32 -4.52 0.33 15.02
CA GLY A 32 -5.97 0.18 14.84
C GLY A 32 -6.37 0.06 13.37
N ALA A 33 -7.67 -0.10 13.10
CA ALA A 33 -8.17 -0.17 11.73
C ALA A 33 -8.25 1.22 11.09
N TRP A 34 -7.84 1.35 9.83
CA TRP A 34 -7.97 2.61 9.08
C TRP A 34 -8.18 2.36 7.59
N SER A 35 -8.67 3.39 6.90
CA SER A 35 -8.76 3.44 5.44
C SER A 35 -8.30 4.81 4.94
N GLN A 36 -7.44 4.82 3.93
CA GLN A 36 -6.79 6.01 3.39
C GLN A 36 -6.74 5.93 1.87
N LEU A 37 -7.13 7.02 1.22
CA LEU A 37 -7.06 7.17 -0.22
C LEU A 37 -5.94 8.14 -0.57
N TYR A 38 -5.07 7.71 -1.47
CA TYR A 38 -3.97 8.52 -1.98
C TYR A 38 -4.17 8.86 -3.45
N LYS A 39 -3.47 9.89 -3.93
CA LYS A 39 -3.34 10.22 -5.34
C LYS A 39 -1.86 10.25 -5.74
N ALA A 40 -1.52 9.58 -6.82
CA ALA A 40 -0.18 9.53 -7.38
C ALA A 40 -0.26 9.56 -8.92
N GLY A 41 -0.10 10.75 -9.51
CA GLY A 41 -0.35 10.95 -10.94
C GLY A 41 -1.80 10.59 -11.30
N ASP A 42 -1.95 9.64 -12.23
CA ASP A 42 -3.24 9.14 -12.72
C ASP A 42 -3.84 8.00 -11.86
N PHE A 43 -3.14 7.60 -10.79
CA PHE A 43 -3.51 6.47 -9.95
C PHE A 43 -4.00 6.93 -8.59
N TYR A 44 -4.95 6.18 -8.05
CA TYR A 44 -5.43 6.33 -6.69
C TYR A 44 -5.27 5.01 -5.93
N PRO A 45 -4.23 4.89 -5.10
CA PRO A 45 -4.14 3.81 -4.13
C PRO A 45 -5.19 4.00 -3.02
N ASP A 46 -6.18 3.12 -2.97
CA ASP A 46 -7.11 2.99 -1.86
C ASP A 46 -6.60 1.91 -0.91
N LEU A 47 -6.21 2.30 0.30
CA LEU A 47 -5.55 1.44 1.28
C LEU A 47 -6.41 1.28 2.52
N SER A 48 -6.37 0.09 3.10
CA SER A 48 -6.97 -0.18 4.41
C SER A 48 -6.11 -1.09 5.25
N LEU A 49 -5.98 -0.76 6.52
CA LEU A 49 -5.39 -1.62 7.53
C LEU A 49 -6.48 -2.31 8.33
N LYS A 50 -6.40 -3.63 8.39
CA LYS A 50 -7.34 -4.48 9.12
C LYS A 50 -6.57 -5.33 10.13
N PRO A 51 -6.53 -4.93 11.41
CA PRO A 51 -6.03 -5.81 12.46
C PRO A 51 -6.97 -7.02 12.67
N ASP A 52 -6.36 -8.14 13.02
CA ASP A 52 -6.93 -9.43 13.38
C ASP A 52 -6.30 -9.87 14.72
N ALA A 53 -6.81 -10.91 15.38
CA ALA A 53 -6.45 -11.28 16.75
C ALA A 53 -4.93 -11.47 17.00
N HIS A 54 -4.14 -11.76 15.96
CA HIS A 54 -2.70 -12.00 16.07
C HIS A 54 -1.83 -11.30 15.02
N LYS A 55 -2.43 -10.54 14.10
CA LYS A 55 -1.74 -9.96 12.93
C LYS A 55 -2.54 -8.80 12.35
N ALA A 56 -1.94 -8.03 11.46
CA ALA A 56 -2.68 -7.06 10.66
C ALA A 56 -2.55 -7.36 9.16
N TYR A 57 -3.51 -6.88 8.38
CA TYR A 57 -3.45 -6.95 6.93
C TYR A 57 -3.51 -5.56 6.35
N LEU A 58 -2.48 -5.20 5.58
CA LEU A 58 -2.54 -4.07 4.66
C LEU A 58 -3.18 -4.55 3.37
N GLN A 59 -4.39 -4.08 3.11
CA GLN A 59 -5.13 -4.34 1.88
C GLN A 59 -5.13 -3.08 1.03
N GLY A 60 -4.98 -3.23 -0.27
CA GLY A 60 -5.08 -2.10 -1.16
C GLY A 60 -5.70 -2.44 -2.50
N TYR A 61 -6.20 -1.41 -3.15
CA TYR A 61 -6.73 -1.45 -4.50
C TYR A 61 -6.22 -0.25 -5.27
N ILE A 62 -5.72 -0.49 -6.49
CA ILE A 62 -5.24 0.58 -7.37
C ILE A 62 -6.39 0.96 -8.29
N VAL A 63 -6.96 2.15 -8.06
CA VAL A 63 -7.93 2.74 -8.99
C VAL A 63 -7.16 3.55 -10.03
N ALA A 64 -7.47 3.33 -11.30
CA ALA A 64 -6.93 4.10 -12.42
C ALA A 64 -8.04 4.32 -13.45
N ASP A 65 -7.74 5.12 -14.47
CA ASP A 65 -8.61 5.22 -15.65
C ASP A 65 -8.86 3.81 -16.25
N PRO A 66 -10.10 3.48 -16.68
CA PRO A 66 -10.42 2.19 -17.28
C PRO A 66 -9.49 1.77 -18.43
N SER A 67 -8.99 2.72 -19.20
CA SER A 67 -8.02 2.47 -20.28
C SER A 67 -6.65 1.99 -19.79
N GLN A 68 -6.32 2.23 -18.51
CA GLN A 68 -5.09 1.81 -17.85
C GLN A 68 -5.29 0.56 -16.96
N LEU A 69 -6.53 0.11 -16.71
CA LEU A 69 -6.80 -1.06 -15.85
C LEU A 69 -6.16 -2.35 -16.40
N GLY A 70 -6.11 -2.52 -17.73
CA GLY A 70 -5.50 -3.68 -18.37
C GLY A 70 -3.97 -3.77 -18.20
N SER A 71 -3.32 -2.69 -17.74
CA SER A 71 -1.88 -2.60 -17.52
C SER A 71 -1.48 -2.53 -16.03
N ILE A 72 -2.43 -2.72 -15.11
CA ILE A 72 -2.14 -2.83 -13.67
C ILE A 72 -1.58 -4.23 -13.39
N GLN A 73 -0.37 -4.47 -13.91
CA GLN A 73 0.48 -5.57 -13.50
C GLN A 73 1.66 -4.99 -12.75
N GLY A 74 2.02 -5.64 -11.66
CA GLY A 74 3.11 -5.17 -10.82
C GLY A 74 3.19 -5.90 -9.50
N THR A 75 4.04 -5.36 -8.65
CA THR A 75 4.30 -5.89 -7.33
C THR A 75 4.11 -4.78 -6.31
N THR A 76 3.49 -5.12 -5.20
CA THR A 76 3.46 -4.26 -4.02
C THR A 76 4.47 -4.77 -3.02
N SER A 77 5.35 -3.90 -2.55
CA SER A 77 6.37 -4.18 -1.55
C SER A 77 6.18 -3.29 -0.34
N LEU A 78 6.19 -3.87 0.85
CA LEU A 78 6.08 -3.17 2.13
C LEU A 78 7.32 -3.50 2.95
N TYR A 79 8.04 -2.48 3.41
CA TYR A 79 9.26 -2.70 4.17
C TYR A 79 9.49 -1.65 5.25
N ASN A 80 10.18 -2.09 6.30
CA ASN A 80 10.77 -1.26 7.33
C ASN A 80 12.14 -1.86 7.71
N GLU A 81 12.74 -1.44 8.82
CA GLU A 81 14.06 -1.94 9.23
C GLU A 81 14.12 -3.45 9.51
N GLN A 82 13.00 -4.08 9.92
CA GLN A 82 12.97 -5.50 10.31
C GLN A 82 12.16 -6.41 9.37
N THR A 83 11.35 -5.83 8.50
CA THR A 83 10.34 -6.54 7.70
C THR A 83 10.47 -6.13 6.24
N GLN A 84 10.45 -7.11 5.34
CA GLN A 84 10.31 -6.90 3.91
C GLN A 84 9.32 -7.92 3.36
N LEU A 85 8.20 -7.41 2.84
CA LEU A 85 7.11 -8.21 2.31
C LEU A 85 6.83 -7.78 0.88
N SER A 86 6.44 -8.71 0.03
CA SER A 86 5.96 -8.37 -1.31
C SER A 86 4.86 -9.31 -1.76
N THR A 87 3.98 -8.80 -2.62
CA THR A 87 2.89 -9.56 -3.21
C THR A 87 2.60 -9.03 -4.61
N PRO A 88 2.29 -9.89 -5.59
CA PRO A 88 1.84 -9.44 -6.90
C PRO A 88 0.50 -8.71 -6.77
N ILE A 89 0.28 -7.73 -7.65
CA ILE A 89 -1.01 -7.08 -7.80
C ILE A 89 -1.93 -8.01 -8.60
N GLY A 90 -3.13 -8.26 -8.07
CA GLY A 90 -4.14 -9.07 -8.75
C GLY A 90 -4.70 -8.37 -9.99
N VAL A 91 -5.38 -9.14 -10.85
CA VAL A 91 -5.93 -8.65 -12.13
C VAL A 91 -6.90 -7.48 -12.02
N THR A 92 -7.48 -7.28 -10.84
CA THR A 92 -8.38 -6.15 -10.54
C THR A 92 -7.64 -4.95 -9.96
N GLY A 93 -6.31 -5.00 -9.77
CA GLY A 93 -5.56 -3.97 -9.06
C GLY A 93 -5.52 -4.16 -7.54
N SER A 94 -6.09 -5.25 -7.01
CA SER A 94 -6.09 -5.55 -5.58
C SER A 94 -4.80 -6.21 -5.10
N PHE A 95 -4.39 -5.93 -3.86
CA PHE A 95 -3.33 -6.65 -3.16
C PHE A 95 -3.64 -6.80 -1.67
N ARG A 96 -2.96 -7.76 -1.03
CA ARG A 96 -3.03 -8.00 0.41
C ARG A 96 -1.67 -8.44 0.94
N LEU A 97 -1.22 -7.78 1.99
CA LEU A 97 0.00 -8.07 2.72
C LEU A 97 -0.35 -8.38 4.18
N GLU A 98 0.16 -9.50 4.70
CA GLU A 98 0.09 -9.84 6.12
C GLU A 98 1.27 -9.20 6.85
N VAL A 99 0.97 -8.32 7.79
CA VAL A 99 1.96 -7.52 8.51
C VAL A 99 2.16 -8.11 9.91
N PRO A 100 3.39 -8.53 10.26
CA PRO A 100 3.65 -9.27 11.49
C PRO A 100 3.65 -8.38 12.75
N GLN A 101 3.94 -7.09 12.61
CA GLN A 101 4.03 -6.15 13.72
C GLN A 101 3.63 -4.74 13.28
N GLY A 102 3.19 -3.92 14.22
CA GLY A 102 2.97 -2.51 13.96
C GLY A 102 4.27 -1.71 13.88
N GLY A 103 4.17 -0.50 13.38
CA GLY A 103 5.28 0.42 13.19
C GLY A 103 5.13 1.25 11.93
N GLU A 104 6.17 2.01 11.64
CA GLU A 104 6.25 2.80 10.44
C GLU A 104 6.83 1.97 9.29
N TYR A 105 6.16 1.99 8.14
CA TYR A 105 6.54 1.27 6.94
C TYR A 105 6.60 2.18 5.71
N GLN A 106 7.42 1.78 4.73
CA GLN A 106 7.39 2.30 3.38
C GLN A 106 6.67 1.30 2.47
N LEU A 107 5.78 1.80 1.63
CA LEU A 107 5.07 1.02 0.63
C LEU A 107 5.48 1.47 -0.77
N GLU A 108 5.94 0.52 -1.57
CA GLU A 108 6.21 0.69 -2.98
C GLU A 108 5.24 -0.13 -3.82
N ILE A 109 4.60 0.52 -4.79
CA ILE A 109 3.74 -0.13 -5.78
C ILE A 109 4.46 0.00 -7.12
N ALA A 110 5.16 -1.05 -7.51
CA ALA A 110 5.92 -1.11 -8.75
C ALA A 110 5.02 -1.60 -9.89
N LEU A 111 4.55 -0.67 -10.71
CA LEU A 111 3.80 -0.93 -11.93
C LEU A 111 4.76 -1.12 -13.11
N GLN A 112 4.22 -1.50 -14.28
CA GLN A 112 5.02 -1.78 -15.47
C GLN A 112 5.96 -0.61 -15.84
N HIS A 113 5.47 0.63 -15.80
CA HIS A 113 6.20 1.82 -16.26
C HIS A 113 6.49 2.86 -15.18
N GLN A 114 6.14 2.59 -13.92
CA GLN A 114 6.28 3.58 -12.84
C GLN A 114 6.29 2.91 -11.48
N VAL A 115 6.75 3.63 -10.46
CA VAL A 115 6.68 3.22 -9.07
C VAL A 115 5.94 4.30 -8.28
N ILE A 116 4.90 3.91 -7.56
CA ILE A 116 4.24 4.79 -6.59
C ILE A 116 4.86 4.53 -5.23
N ARG A 117 5.27 5.58 -4.52
CA ARG A 117 5.87 5.51 -3.19
C ARG A 117 4.97 6.19 -2.17
N LEU A 118 4.80 5.51 -1.05
CA LEU A 118 4.16 6.03 0.15
C LEU A 118 5.13 5.86 1.30
N ASP A 119 5.62 6.98 1.79
CA ASP A 119 6.53 7.01 2.93
C ASP A 119 5.72 7.07 4.23
N SER A 120 6.25 6.43 5.27
CA SER A 120 5.78 6.55 6.65
C SER A 120 4.31 6.16 6.89
N ILE A 121 3.85 5.05 6.29
CA ILE A 121 2.55 4.45 6.62
C ILE A 121 2.62 3.86 8.02
N GLN A 122 1.68 4.27 8.88
CA GLN A 122 1.55 3.76 10.23
C GLN A 122 0.69 2.50 10.25
N ILE A 123 1.26 1.40 10.73
CA ILE A 123 0.60 0.11 10.89
C ILE A 123 0.46 -0.23 12.37
#